data_AF-A0A376RKI5-F1
#
_entry.id   AF-A0A376RKI5-F1
#
_cell.length_a   1.000
_cell.length_b   1.000
_cell.length_c   1.000
_cell.angle_alpha   90.00
_cell.angle_beta   90.00
_cell.angle_gamma   90.00
#
_symmetry.space_group_name_H-M   'P 1'
#
loop_
_entity.id
_entity.type
_entity.pdbx_description
1 polymer ?
#
loop_
_entity_poly.entity_id
_entity_poly.type
_entity_poly.pdbx_seq_one_letter_code
_entity_poly.pdbx_strand_id
1 'polypeptide(L)' 'MKAIKGLKFGETYINRENFEAMQGFHAGWRKSGIGGADGKHGLHEYLQTQVVYLQS' A
#
# COMPACT_ATOMS: atom_id res chain seq x y z
N MET A 1 10.47 -7.52 -16.18
CA MET A 1 9.64 -6.35 -15.77
C MET A 1 8.56 -5.92 -16.77
N LYS A 2 8.60 -6.28 -18.07
CA LYS A 2 7.61 -5.81 -19.07
C LYS A 2 6.15 -6.10 -18.67
N ALA A 3 5.87 -7.30 -18.15
CA ALA A 3 4.53 -7.68 -17.70
C ALA A 3 3.99 -6.76 -16.59
N ILE A 4 4.74 -6.58 -15.51
CA ILE A 4 4.34 -5.78 -14.33
C ILE A 4 4.09 -4.30 -14.72
N LYS A 5 4.91 -3.75 -15.63
CA LYS A 5 4.77 -2.34 -16.07
C LYS A 5 3.45 -2.04 -16.79
N GLY A 6 2.79 -3.05 -17.36
CA GLY A 6 1.51 -2.89 -18.05
C GLY A 6 0.29 -3.16 -17.17
N LEU A 7 0.48 -3.75 -15.99
CA LEU A 7 -0.60 -4.13 -15.10
C LEU A 7 -1.16 -2.92 -14.36
N LYS A 8 -2.48 -2.95 -14.14
CA LYS A 8 -3.25 -1.88 -13.52
C LYS A 8 -3.95 -2.35 -12.24
N PHE A 9 -3.17 -2.97 -11.35
CA PHE A 9 -3.58 -3.54 -10.07
C PHE A 9 -2.61 -3.10 -8.98
N GLY A 10 -3.06 -3.02 -7.73
CA GLY A 10 -2.18 -2.64 -6.62
C GLY A 10 -1.35 -3.81 -6.06
N GLU A 11 -1.75 -5.05 -6.33
CA GLU A 11 -1.00 -6.25 -5.96
C GLU A 11 -0.81 -7.16 -7.18
N THR A 12 0.33 -7.82 -7.28
CA THR A 12 0.67 -8.73 -8.39
C THR A 12 1.44 -9.93 -7.86
N TYR A 13 0.90 -11.12 -8.09
CA TYR A 13 1.51 -12.40 -7.76
C TYR A 13 2.11 -13.00 -9.03
N ILE A 14 3.36 -13.47 -8.98
CA ILE A 14 4.08 -14.00 -10.16
C ILE A 14 4.44 -15.46 -9.92
N ASN A 15 3.96 -16.34 -10.80
CA ASN A 15 4.19 -17.79 -10.74
C ASN A 15 3.77 -18.42 -9.40
N ARG A 16 2.74 -17.85 -8.77
CA ARG A 16 2.15 -18.32 -7.51
C ARG A 16 0.72 -17.79 -7.36
N GLU A 17 -0.01 -18.41 -6.44
CA GLU A 17 -1.39 -18.05 -6.10
C GLU A 17 -1.48 -16.91 -5.06
N ASN A 18 -2.73 -16.50 -4.80
CA ASN A 18 -3.11 -15.50 -3.81
C ASN A 18 -2.68 -15.88 -2.39
N PHE A 19 -2.40 -14.86 -1.58
CA PHE A 19 -2.25 -14.83 -0.10
C PHE A 19 -1.29 -13.69 0.19
N GLU A 20 -1.82 -12.53 0.61
CA GLU A 20 -0.95 -11.42 1.02
C GLU A 20 -0.23 -11.76 2.32
N ALA A 21 0.90 -11.11 2.52
CA ALA A 21 1.65 -11.24 3.76
C ALA A 21 1.36 -10.01 4.62
N MET A 22 1.25 -10.18 5.94
CA MET A 22 0.95 -9.08 6.86
C MET A 22 1.95 -7.91 6.79
N GLN A 23 3.17 -8.15 6.32
CA GLN A 23 4.19 -7.13 6.09
C GLN A 23 4.06 -6.39 4.74
N GLY A 24 3.17 -6.85 3.87
CA GLY A 24 2.86 -6.24 2.58
C GLY A 24 2.01 -4.98 2.71
N PHE A 25 1.37 -4.57 1.62
CA PHE A 25 0.40 -3.47 1.64
C PHE A 25 -0.76 -3.85 0.73
N HIS A 26 -1.86 -4.28 1.35
CA HIS A 26 -3.08 -4.69 0.67
C HIS A 26 -3.82 -3.45 0.17
N ALA A 27 -3.51 -3.04 -1.06
CA ALA A 27 -4.00 -1.80 -1.63
C ALA A 27 -4.65 -2.04 -2.99
N GLY A 28 -5.94 -1.73 -3.10
CA GLY A 28 -6.66 -1.74 -4.35
C GLY A 28 -6.30 -0.54 -5.24
N TRP A 29 -6.34 -0.71 -6.56
CA TRP A 29 -6.21 0.41 -7.50
C TRP A 29 -7.56 0.70 -8.18
N ARG A 30 -7.84 1.99 -8.45
CA ARG A 30 -9.04 2.49 -9.16
C ARG A 30 -10.29 2.30 -8.30
N LYS A 31 -11.28 1.53 -8.78
CA LYS A 31 -12.54 1.28 -8.08
C LYS A 31 -12.42 0.21 -6.99
N SER A 32 -11.23 -0.37 -6.80
CA SER A 32 -10.97 -1.38 -5.77
C SER A 32 -10.79 -0.76 -4.37
N GLY A 33 -10.60 0.55 -4.24
CA GLY A 33 -10.47 1.24 -2.96
C GLY A 33 -9.56 2.46 -3.02
N ILE A 34 -9.55 3.23 -1.92
CA ILE A 34 -8.62 4.34 -1.67
C ILE A 34 -7.84 3.98 -0.40
N GLY A 35 -6.52 4.20 -0.41
CA GLY A 35 -5.63 3.77 0.66
C GLY A 35 -5.24 2.29 0.51
N GLY A 36 -5.07 1.62 1.64
CA GLY A 36 -4.77 0.19 1.73
C GLY A 36 -4.62 -0.24 3.19
N ALA A 37 -4.51 -1.54 3.41
CA ALA A 37 -4.31 -2.14 4.72
C ALA A 37 -2.94 -2.83 4.80
N ASP A 38 -2.59 -3.29 6.00
CA ASP A 38 -1.40 -4.08 6.30
C ASP A 38 -0.05 -3.36 6.21
N GLY A 39 0.95 -3.99 6.83
CA GLY A 39 2.32 -3.53 6.88
C GLY A 39 2.50 -2.11 7.41
N LYS A 40 3.64 -1.52 7.05
CA LYS A 40 4.01 -0.16 7.48
C LYS A 40 3.04 0.89 6.98
N HIS A 41 2.59 0.77 5.73
CA HIS A 41 1.73 1.76 5.09
C HIS A 41 0.31 1.73 5.68
N GLY A 42 -0.27 0.55 5.89
CA GLY A 42 -1.55 0.43 6.58
C GLY A 42 -1.49 0.96 8.01
N LEU A 43 -0.40 0.71 8.75
CA LEU A 43 -0.24 1.28 10.09
C LEU A 43 -0.20 2.82 10.09
N HIS A 44 0.43 3.42 9.07
CA HIS A 44 0.51 4.88 8.96
C HIS A 44 -0.86 5.54 8.74
N GLU A 45 -1.83 4.86 8.16
CA GLU A 45 -3.20 5.37 8.00
C GLU A 45 -3.91 5.62 9.35
N TYR A 46 -3.40 5.01 10.44
CA TYR A 46 -3.91 5.20 11.80
C TYR A 46 -3.09 6.18 12.64
N LEU A 47 -2.02 6.76 12.08
CA LEU A 47 -1.18 7.74 12.77
C LEU A 47 -1.54 9.15 12.32
N GLN A 48 -1.63 10.08 13.28
CA GLN A 48 -1.77 11.50 12.99
C GLN A 48 -0.40 12.18 13.06
N THR A 49 -0.01 12.86 11.98
CA THR A 49 1.23 13.64 11.95
C THR A 49 0.95 15.08 12.39
N GLN A 50 1.69 15.57 13.38
CA GLN A 50 1.70 16.99 13.78
C GLN A 50 3.06 17.59 13.45
N VAL A 51 3.07 18.70 12.72
CA VAL A 51 4.28 19.49 12.45
C VAL A 51 4.30 20.69 13.40
N VAL A 52 5.44 20.93 14.06
CA VAL A 52 5.63 22.04 15.01
C VAL A 52 6.77 22.93 14.52
N TYR A 53 6.51 24.22 14.37
CA TYR A 53 7.51 25.25 14.12
C TYR A 53 7.69 26.08 15.38
N LEU A 54 8.89 26.06 15.96
CA LEU A 54 9.24 26.81 17.16
C LEU A 54 10.38 27.78 16.83
N GLN A 55 10.14 29.08 16.99
CA GLN A 55 11.16 30.11 16.92
C GLN A 55 11.58 30.49 18.35
N SER A 56 12.87 30.34 18.65
CA SER A 56 13.50 30.82 19.89
C SER A 56 13.95 32.26 19.77
#